data_AF-A0A1G4JB68-F1
#
_entry.id   AF-A0A1G4JB68-F1
#
_cell.length_a   1.000
_cell.length_b   1.000
_cell.length_c   1.000
_cell.angle_alpha   90.00
_cell.angle_beta   90.00
_cell.angle_gamma   90.00
#
_symmetry.space_group_name_H-M   'P 1'
#
loop_
_entity.id
_entity.type
_entity.pdbx_description
1 polymer ?
#
loop_
_entity_poly.entity_id
_entity_poly.type
_entity_poly.pdbx_seq_one_letter_code
_entity_poly.pdbx_strand_id
1 'polypeptide(L)'
;MSHSIIVSNVPEDVSDGSVDRFIREMAGDAAVVHMQPFPDQYHYVNDSNGTKTMQVFFATASEAHSANLLFQSPHIEEDLERAQQSFHGSSISNSDASVPRTMSKMDTWVEETPNEGVRTTKRRISVTMI
;
A
#
# COMPACT_ATOMS: atom_id res chain seq x y z
N MET A 1 10.33 14.91 -18.54
CA MET A 1 10.63 13.49 -18.30
C MET A 1 9.84 13.08 -17.06
N SER A 2 9.18 11.93 -17.05
CA SER A 2 8.52 11.42 -15.84
C SER A 2 9.58 10.82 -14.92
N HIS A 3 9.51 11.12 -13.63
CA HIS A 3 10.39 10.52 -12.62
C HIS A 3 9.58 9.48 -11.87
N SER A 4 9.86 8.19 -12.09
CA SER A 4 9.05 7.14 -11.47
C SER A 4 9.88 6.00 -10.91
N ILE A 5 9.31 5.31 -9.93
CA ILE A 5 9.85 4.06 -9.42
C ILE A 5 8.75 2.99 -9.51
N ILE A 6 9.14 1.76 -9.81
CA ILE A 6 8.30 0.57 -9.66
C ILE A 6 8.62 -0.04 -8.31
N VAL A 7 7.63 -0.22 -7.46
CA VAL A 7 7.75 -0.94 -6.19
C VAL A 7 7.01 -2.26 -6.32
N SER A 8 7.72 -3.37 -6.17
CA SER A 8 7.19 -4.73 -6.30
C SER A 8 7.18 -5.47 -4.96
N ASN A 9 6.31 -6.46 -4.84
CA ASN A 9 6.08 -7.26 -3.62
C ASN A 9 5.54 -6.43 -2.43
N VAL A 10 4.84 -5.34 -2.69
CA VAL A 10 4.13 -4.60 -1.64
C VAL A 10 2.99 -5.49 -1.13
N PRO A 11 2.78 -5.67 0.18
CA PRO A 11 1.62 -6.42 0.67
C PRO A 11 0.29 -5.87 0.11
N GLU A 12 -0.63 -6.76 -0.27
CA GLU A 12 -1.88 -6.38 -0.95
C GLU A 12 -2.80 -5.52 -0.06
N ASP A 13 -2.70 -5.70 1.25
CA ASP A 13 -3.47 -4.96 2.27
C ASP A 13 -2.96 -3.53 2.45
N VAL A 14 -1.69 -3.24 2.15
CA VAL A 14 -1.11 -1.90 2.26
C VAL A 14 -1.79 -0.94 1.29
N SER A 15 -2.45 0.08 1.82
CA SER A 15 -3.17 1.07 1.02
C SER A 15 -2.20 2.04 0.32
N ASP A 16 -2.61 2.60 -0.80
CA ASP A 16 -1.80 3.60 -1.52
C ASP A 16 -1.58 4.86 -0.66
N GLY A 17 -2.53 5.21 0.22
CA GLY A 17 -2.39 6.29 1.19
C GLY A 17 -1.31 6.02 2.25
N SER A 18 -1.15 4.76 2.66
CA SER A 18 -0.10 4.34 3.58
C SER A 18 1.29 4.44 2.94
N VAL A 19 1.40 4.10 1.66
CA VAL A 19 2.63 4.27 0.87
C VAL A 19 2.97 5.75 0.70
N ASP A 20 1.98 6.60 0.40
CA ASP A 20 2.18 8.05 0.24
C ASP A 20 2.68 8.66 1.55
N ARG A 21 2.01 8.32 2.65
CA ARG A 21 2.41 8.75 3.99
C ARG A 21 3.82 8.31 4.35
N PHE A 22 4.15 7.03 4.12
CA PHE A 22 5.48 6.50 4.37
C PHE A 22 6.56 7.28 3.61
N ILE A 23 6.34 7.53 2.31
CA ILE A 23 7.25 8.30 1.47
C ILE A 23 7.42 9.72 2.02
N ARG A 24 6.33 10.41 2.37
CA ARG A 24 6.41 11.79 2.88
C ARG A 24 7.13 11.86 4.23
N GLU A 25 6.82 10.96 5.15
CA GLU A 25 7.42 10.95 6.49
C GLU A 25 8.92 10.60 6.45
N MET A 26 9.32 9.67 5.58
CA MET A 26 10.68 9.13 5.58
C MET A 26 11.60 9.77 4.52
N ALA A 27 11.06 10.33 3.43
CA ALA A 27 11.84 10.99 2.37
C ALA A 27 11.93 12.51 2.52
N GLY A 28 11.37 13.08 3.59
CA GLY A 28 11.40 14.53 3.83
C GLY A 28 10.43 15.31 2.94
N ASP A 29 9.15 14.92 2.94
CA ASP A 29 8.05 15.55 2.20
C ASP A 29 8.20 15.46 0.66
N ALA A 30 8.75 14.34 0.17
CA ALA A 30 8.82 14.07 -1.26
C ALA A 30 7.43 14.10 -1.90
N ALA A 31 7.26 14.94 -2.93
CA ALA A 31 5.98 15.14 -3.58
C ALA A 31 5.66 13.96 -4.52
N VAL A 32 4.84 13.03 -4.02
CA VAL A 32 4.21 12.02 -4.87
C VAL A 32 3.15 12.70 -5.74
N VAL A 33 3.38 12.68 -7.06
CA VAL A 33 2.48 13.26 -8.06
C VAL A 33 1.32 12.31 -8.33
N HIS A 34 1.60 11.02 -8.44
CA HIS A 34 0.62 10.00 -8.78
C HIS A 34 1.10 8.60 -8.38
N MET A 35 0.17 7.72 -8.02
CA MET A 35 0.41 6.29 -7.89
C MET A 35 -0.59 5.55 -8.77
N GLN A 36 -0.11 4.52 -9.45
CA GLN A 36 -0.98 3.62 -10.20
C GLN A 36 -0.53 2.17 -10.04
N PRO A 37 -1.46 1.21 -10.17
CA PRO A 37 -1.11 -0.18 -10.39
C PRO A 37 -0.13 -0.30 -11.56
N PHE A 38 0.85 -1.21 -11.44
CA PHE A 38 1.76 -1.46 -12.56
C PHE A 38 0.96 -1.88 -13.81
N PRO A 39 1.21 -1.32 -15.00
CA PRO A 39 0.34 -1.45 -16.16
C PRO A 39 0.25 -2.86 -16.75
N ASP A 40 0.99 -3.82 -16.22
CA ASP A 40 0.81 -5.23 -16.53
C ASP A 40 -0.44 -5.77 -15.82
N GLN A 41 -1.56 -5.72 -16.54
CA GLN A 41 -2.90 -6.09 -16.08
C GLN A 41 -3.00 -7.52 -15.51
N TYR A 42 -2.04 -8.40 -15.80
CA TYR A 42 -2.03 -9.78 -15.32
C TYR A 42 -1.07 -10.02 -14.15
N HIS A 43 -0.20 -9.07 -13.82
CA HIS A 43 0.90 -9.28 -12.85
C HIS A 43 1.03 -8.17 -11.79
N TYR A 44 0.13 -7.17 -11.79
CA TYR A 44 0.16 -6.13 -10.76
C TYR A 44 -0.33 -6.61 -9.40
N VAL A 45 -1.10 -7.70 -9.33
CA VAL A 45 -1.41 -8.44 -8.09
C VAL A 45 -0.90 -9.87 -8.24
N ASN A 46 -0.32 -10.37 -7.16
CA ASN A 46 0.14 -11.73 -7.04
C ASN A 46 -0.62 -12.40 -5.89
N ASP A 47 -1.82 -12.89 -6.20
CA ASP A 47 -2.72 -13.52 -5.23
C ASP A 47 -2.07 -14.71 -4.50
N SER A 48 -1.16 -15.42 -5.19
CA SER A 48 -0.46 -16.56 -4.59
C SER A 48 0.48 -16.15 -3.45
N ASN A 49 0.97 -14.90 -3.46
CA ASN A 49 1.86 -14.37 -2.44
C ASN A 49 1.22 -13.23 -1.62
N GLY A 50 -0.02 -12.82 -1.94
CA GLY A 50 -0.69 -11.70 -1.29
C GLY A 50 0.05 -10.38 -1.46
N THR A 51 0.65 -10.14 -2.63
CA THR A 51 1.41 -8.92 -2.92
C THR A 51 0.94 -8.21 -4.17
N LYS A 52 1.29 -6.94 -4.31
CA LYS A 52 1.04 -6.09 -5.47
C LYS A 52 2.31 -5.36 -5.94
N THR A 53 2.26 -4.89 -7.17
CA THR A 53 3.27 -4.06 -7.81
C THR A 53 2.63 -2.75 -8.25
N MET A 54 3.26 -1.64 -7.90
CA MET A 54 2.78 -0.29 -8.18
C MET A 54 3.88 0.57 -8.78
N GLN A 55 3.48 1.57 -9.55
CA GLN A 55 4.35 2.61 -10.05
C GLN A 55 4.03 3.93 -9.34
N VAL A 56 5.06 4.56 -8.78
CA VAL A 56 4.96 5.83 -8.05
C VAL A 56 5.68 6.90 -8.87
N PHE A 57 5.01 8.02 -9.13
CA PHE A 57 5.52 9.17 -9.87
C PHE A 57 5.85 10.33 -8.94
N PHE A 58 6.95 11.00 -9.22
CA PHE A 58 7.48 12.12 -8.44
C PHE A 58 7.63 13.37 -9.30
N ALA A 59 7.65 14.52 -8.64
CA ALA A 59 7.84 15.82 -9.31
C ALA A 59 9.28 15.98 -9.81
N THR A 60 10.26 15.44 -9.07
CA THR A 60 11.69 15.56 -9.39
C THR A 60 12.43 14.21 -9.36
N ALA A 61 13.56 14.15 -10.08
CA ALA A 61 14.45 12.98 -10.06
C ALA A 61 15.07 12.72 -8.67
N SER A 62 15.31 13.79 -7.90
CA SER A 62 15.89 13.68 -6.55
C SER A 62 14.92 13.00 -5.59
N GLU A 63 13.63 13.35 -5.66
CA GLU A 63 12.59 12.72 -4.84
C GLU A 63 12.40 11.24 -5.19
N ALA A 64 12.37 10.92 -6.51
CA ALA A 64 12.32 9.54 -6.97
C ALA A 64 13.54 8.73 -6.48
N HIS A 65 14.73 9.34 -6.48
CA HIS A 65 15.94 8.71 -5.96
C HIS A 65 15.88 8.50 -4.45
N SER A 66 15.46 9.49 -3.66
CA SER A 66 15.28 9.35 -2.21
C SER A 66 14.28 8.25 -1.88
N ALA A 67 13.13 8.22 -2.56
CA ALA A 67 12.14 7.17 -2.38
C ALA A 67 12.68 5.79 -2.77
N ASN A 68 13.44 5.69 -3.87
CA ASN A 68 14.11 4.44 -4.26
C ASN A 68 15.06 3.92 -3.16
N LEU A 69 15.80 4.80 -2.48
CA LEU A 69 16.67 4.40 -1.36
C LEU A 69 15.86 3.88 -0.15
N LEU A 70 14.70 4.48 0.14
CA LEU A 70 13.81 4.00 1.21
C LEU A 70 13.34 2.57 0.98
N PHE A 71 12.88 2.26 -0.24
CA PHE A 71 12.39 0.93 -0.56
C PHE A 71 13.49 -0.15 -0.67
N GLN A 72 14.76 0.25 -0.64
CA GLN A 72 15.90 -0.69 -0.56
C GLN A 72 16.30 -1.02 0.89
N SER A 73 15.71 -0.33 1.88
CA SER A 73 15.94 -0.56 3.30
C SER A 73 15.64 -2.03 3.69
N PRO A 74 16.46 -2.66 4.54
CA PRO A 74 16.17 -4.02 5.03
C PRO A 74 14.91 -4.10 5.91
N HIS A 75 14.46 -2.98 6.48
CA HIS A 75 13.31 -2.90 7.38
C HIS A 75 12.03 -2.39 6.70
N ILE A 76 12.03 -2.28 5.37
CA ILE A 76 10.93 -1.68 4.62
C ILE A 76 9.57 -2.34 4.88
N GLU A 77 9.54 -3.66 5.09
CA GLU A 77 8.30 -4.37 5.40
C GLU A 77 7.71 -3.95 6.76
N GLU A 78 8.56 -3.82 7.77
CA GLU A 78 8.17 -3.38 9.12
C GLU A 78 7.75 -1.90 9.12
N ASP A 79 8.44 -1.08 8.33
CA ASP A 79 8.15 0.35 8.21
C ASP A 79 6.83 0.61 7.46
N LEU A 80 6.53 -0.14 6.40
CA LEU A 80 5.25 -0.08 5.70
C LEU A 80 4.10 -0.60 6.58
N GLU A 81 4.32 -1.66 7.34
CA GLU A 81 3.34 -2.16 8.30
C GLU A 81 3.04 -1.11 9.38
N ARG A 82 4.07 -0.43 9.89
CA ARG A 82 3.91 0.69 10.84
C ARG A 82 3.16 1.87 10.21
N ALA A 83 3.46 2.22 8.96
CA ALA A 83 2.77 3.28 8.23
C ALA A 83 1.28 2.94 8.03
N GLN A 84 0.97 1.70 7.65
CA GLN A 84 -0.38 1.17 7.52
C GLN A 84 -1.14 1.21 8.85
N GLN A 85 -0.53 0.71 9.93
CA GLN A 85 -1.11 0.77 11.28
C GLN A 85 -1.32 2.20 11.75
N SER A 86 -0.44 3.14 11.40
CA SER A 86 -0.59 4.56 11.75
C SER A 86 -1.68 5.24 10.92
N PHE A 87 -1.87 4.82 9.67
CA PHE A 87 -2.90 5.31 8.77
C PHE A 87 -4.30 4.82 9.19
N HIS A 88 -4.43 3.54 9.57
CA HIS A 88 -5.69 2.95 10.04
C HIS A 88 -5.93 3.13 11.55
N GLY A 89 -4.88 3.26 12.35
CA GLY A 89 -4.94 3.44 13.80
C GLY A 89 -5.47 4.81 14.23
N SER A 90 -5.35 5.83 13.37
CA SER A 90 -6.08 7.10 13.55
C SER A 90 -7.60 6.97 13.32
N SER A 91 -8.07 5.84 12.77
CA SER A 91 -9.50 5.55 12.58
C SER A 91 -10.12 4.73 13.74
N ILE A 92 -9.33 4.20 14.67
CA ILE A 92 -9.84 3.36 15.80
C ILE A 92 -10.18 4.23 17.02
N SER A 93 -10.33 5.55 16.85
CA SER A 93 -10.83 6.43 17.92
C SER A 93 -11.98 7.34 17.48
N ASN A 94 -12.72 6.95 16.44
CA ASN A 94 -13.99 7.60 16.07
C ASN A 94 -14.98 6.60 15.44
N SER A 95 -15.29 5.53 16.18
CA SER A 95 -16.45 4.67 15.91
C SER A 95 -17.75 5.20 16.54
N ASP A 96 -17.88 6.52 16.71
CA ASP A 96 -19.08 7.17 17.29
C ASP A 96 -19.66 8.31 16.43
N ALA A 97 -19.33 8.35 15.14
CA ALA A 97 -20.09 9.14 14.17
C ALA A 97 -20.99 8.20 13.36
N SER A 98 -21.96 7.62 14.04
CA SER A 98 -23.09 6.91 13.43
C SER A 98 -23.90 7.87 12.56
N VAL A 99 -23.67 7.84 11.25
CA VAL A 99 -24.62 8.42 10.30
C VAL A 99 -25.86 7.51 10.30
N PRO A 100 -27.07 7.98 10.64
CA PRO A 100 -28.24 7.14 10.63
C PRO A 100 -28.62 6.85 9.17
N ARG A 101 -28.25 5.68 8.66
CA ARG A 101 -28.87 5.12 7.46
C ARG A 101 -30.09 4.31 7.91
N THR A 102 -31.26 4.88 7.70
CA THR A 102 -32.53 4.16 7.79
C THR A 102 -32.49 2.92 6.91
N MET A 103 -32.86 1.79 7.51
CA MET A 103 -32.80 0.45 6.96
C MET A 103 -33.69 0.26 5.72
N SER A 104 -33.23 -0.59 4.80
CA SER A 104 -34.11 -1.56 4.17
C SER A 104 -33.40 -2.92 4.15
N LYS A 105 -33.93 -3.80 5.01
CA LYS A 105 -33.62 -5.23 5.10
C LYS A 105 -33.76 -5.90 3.74
N MET A 106 -32.77 -6.68 3.34
CA MET A 106 -33.01 -7.94 2.65
C MET A 106 -31.90 -8.92 3.04
N ASP A 107 -32.30 -9.90 3.85
CA ASP A 107 -31.52 -11.06 4.24
C ASP A 107 -31.08 -11.87 3.01
N THR A 108 -29.79 -12.17 2.91
CA THR A 108 -29.33 -13.37 2.18
C THR A 108 -28.13 -13.92 2.92
N TRP A 109 -28.37 -15.08 3.54
CA TRP A 109 -27.39 -15.94 4.17
C TRP A 109 -26.42 -16.50 3.12
N VAL A 110 -25.12 -16.28 3.31
CA VAL A 110 -24.09 -17.25 2.91
C VAL A 110 -23.06 -17.31 4.04
N GLU A 111 -22.86 -18.54 4.48
CA GLU A 111 -22.07 -19.02 5.61
C GLU A 111 -20.57 -18.73 5.48
N GLU A 112 -19.93 -18.49 6.62
CA GLU A 112 -18.51 -18.19 6.81
C GLU A 112 -17.59 -19.34 6.39
N THR A 113 -16.46 -18.99 5.77
CA THR A 113 -15.13 -19.44 6.24
C THR A 113 -14.11 -18.35 5.92
N PRO A 114 -13.44 -17.70 6.89
CA PRO A 114 -12.18 -17.04 6.60
C PRO A 114 -11.13 -18.14 6.45
N ASN A 115 -10.66 -18.34 5.22
CA ASN A 115 -9.51 -19.21 4.97
C ASN A 115 -8.28 -18.50 5.54
N GLU A 116 -7.98 -18.75 6.81
CA GLU A 116 -6.77 -18.33 7.50
C GLU A 116 -5.59 -19.16 6.97
N GLY A 117 -5.29 -18.97 5.69
CA GLY A 117 -4.06 -19.43 5.08
C GLY A 117 -2.93 -18.58 5.64
N VAL A 118 -2.19 -19.12 6.59
CA VAL A 118 -0.91 -18.59 7.05
C VAL A 118 0.02 -18.43 5.83
N ARG A 119 0.02 -17.24 5.22
CA ARG A 119 0.85 -16.88 4.07
C ARG A 119 2.23 -16.44 4.55
N THR A 120 2.99 -17.36 5.14
CA THR A 120 4.39 -17.12 5.49
C THR A 120 5.28 -17.38 4.28
N THR A 121 5.40 -16.38 3.43
CA THR A 121 6.62 -16.14 2.63
C THR A 121 6.62 -14.67 2.22
N LYS A 122 6.94 -13.78 3.18
CA LYS A 122 7.21 -12.38 2.88
C LYS A 122 8.35 -12.34 1.85
N ARG A 123 8.04 -11.91 0.63
CA ARG A 123 9.02 -11.71 -0.44
C ARG A 123 9.59 -10.31 -0.29
N ARG A 124 10.92 -10.21 -0.35
CA ARG A 124 11.61 -8.92 -0.24
C ARG A 124 11.05 -7.91 -1.24
N ILE A 125 10.66 -6.73 -0.74
CA ILE A 125 10.26 -5.60 -1.57
C ILE A 125 11.44 -5.22 -2.47
N SER A 126 11.14 -5.00 -3.75
CA SER A 126 12.14 -4.61 -4.75
C SER A 126 11.68 -3.37 -5.48
N VAL A 127 12.65 -2.53 -5.87
CA VAL A 127 12.38 -1.23 -6.47
C VAL A 127 13.27 -1.01 -7.69
N THR A 128 12.70 -0.42 -8.75
CA THR A 128 13.42 -0.07 -9.98
C THR A 128 13.04 1.34 -10.41
N MET A 129 14.02 2.19 -10.69
CA MET A 129 13.82 3.56 -11.15
C MET A 129 13.73 3.59 -12.69
N ILE A 130 12.77 4.34 -13.23
CA ILE A 130 12.54 4.54 -14.68
C ILE A 130 12.50 6.02 -15.02
#